data_AF-D0LNL5-F1
#
_entry.id   AF-D0LNL5-F1
#
_cell.length_a   1.000
_cell.length_b   1.000
_cell.length_c   1.000
_cell.angle_alpha   90.00
_cell.angle_beta   90.00
_cell.angle_gamma   90.00
#
_symmetry.space_group_name_H-M   'P 1'
#
loop_
_entity.id
_entity.type
_entity.pdbx_description
1 polymer ?
#
loop_
_entity_poly.entity_id
_entity_poly.type
_entity_poly.pdbx_seq_one_letter_code
_entity_poly.pdbx_strand_id
1 'polypeptide(L)'
;MRLCRVLGSVVATVKHPVYNGLPLMIVQPLDDAGRDAGASFLAVDNVQSGPGDRVLVLTEGGGVRQILALGDQVPIRSLIVGVVDAVDGVAATGVDDAGGAADSAAAAKSVRADELPADASAAGRGE
;
A
#
# COMPACT_ATOMS: atom_id res chain seq x y z
N MET A 1 4.68 1.88 -9.32
CA MET A 1 4.06 1.59 -8.01
C MET A 1 3.60 0.14 -8.00
N ARG A 2 3.40 -0.49 -6.84
CA ARG A 2 2.96 -1.89 -6.70
C ARG A 2 1.88 -1.98 -5.63
N LEU A 3 0.89 -2.84 -5.84
CA LEU A 3 -0.09 -3.21 -4.82
C LEU A 3 0.57 -4.24 -3.88
N CYS A 4 0.46 -4.00 -2.57
CA CYS A 4 1.03 -4.88 -1.56
C CYS A 4 0.07 -5.06 -0.38
N ARG A 5 0.31 -6.09 0.43
CA ARG A 5 -0.25 -6.27 1.77
C ARG A 5 0.83 -6.02 2.80
N VAL A 6 0.49 -5.29 3.86
CA VAL A 6 1.39 -5.11 5.01
C VAL A 6 1.41 -6.39 5.84
N LEU A 7 2.58 -6.98 6.06
CA LEU A 7 2.74 -8.15 6.93
C LEU A 7 2.97 -7.73 8.38
N GLY A 8 3.64 -6.60 8.61
CA GLY A 8 3.88 -6.07 9.96
C GLY A 8 5.02 -5.05 10.02
N SER A 9 5.30 -4.57 11.23
CA SER A 9 6.37 -3.62 11.51
C SER A 9 7.72 -4.31 11.71
N VAL A 10 8.79 -3.66 11.25
CA VAL A 10 10.18 -4.11 11.45
C VAL A 10 10.94 -3.07 12.27
N VAL A 11 11.71 -3.54 13.25
CA VAL A 11 12.57 -2.69 14.07
C VAL A 11 14.03 -2.99 13.75
N ALA A 12 14.83 -1.94 13.56
CA ALA A 12 16.27 -2.03 13.37
C ALA A 12 16.98 -1.01 14.27
N THR A 13 17.80 -1.51 15.20
CA THR A 13 18.60 -0.69 16.12
C THR A 13 19.75 0.02 15.40
N VAL A 14 20.37 -0.67 14.43
CA VAL A 14 21.46 -0.13 13.60
C VAL A 14 20.92 0.07 12.19
N LYS A 15 20.84 1.33 11.76
CA LYS A 15 20.33 1.74 10.45
C LYS A 15 20.90 3.09 10.06
N HIS A 16 20.83 3.44 8.77
CA HIS A 16 21.27 4.75 8.30
C HIS A 16 20.47 5.87 9.00
N PRO A 17 21.08 6.99 9.42
CA PRO A 17 20.43 8.01 10.24
C PRO A 17 19.13 8.58 9.67
N VAL A 18 18.99 8.62 8.34
CA VAL A 18 17.76 9.04 7.64
C VAL A 18 16.54 8.19 8.01
N TYR A 19 16.72 6.94 8.44
CA TYR A 19 15.62 6.07 8.89
C TYR A 19 15.22 6.28 10.36
N ASN A 20 15.82 7.25 11.06
CA ASN A 20 15.44 7.57 12.43
C ASN A 20 14.06 8.22 12.46
N GLY A 21 13.17 7.72 13.32
CA GLY A 21 11.78 8.19 13.40
C GLY A 21 10.86 7.73 12.26
N LEU A 22 11.37 7.08 11.22
CA LEU A 22 10.56 6.55 10.13
C LEU A 22 10.10 5.11 10.44
N PRO A 23 8.80 4.81 10.42
CA PRO A 23 8.30 3.45 10.58
C PRO A 23 8.72 2.59 9.38
N LEU A 24 9.14 1.36 9.66
CA LEU A 24 9.52 0.38 8.66
C LEU A 24 8.53 -0.77 8.68
N MET A 25 8.02 -1.11 7.51
CA MET A 25 7.04 -2.18 7.32
C MET A 25 7.60 -3.22 6.37
N ILE A 26 7.32 -4.49 6.65
CA ILE A 26 7.48 -5.56 5.66
C ILE A 26 6.18 -5.68 4.86
N VAL A 27 6.30 -5.66 3.54
CA VAL A 27 5.17 -5.71 2.61
C VAL A 27 5.32 -6.85 1.63
N GLN A 28 4.22 -7.53 1.33
CA GLN A 28 4.11 -8.62 0.36
C GLN A 28 3.41 -8.10 -0.89
N PRO A 29 4.04 -8.14 -2.08
CA PRO A 29 3.35 -7.78 -3.31
C PRO A 29 2.15 -8.71 -3.56
N LEU A 30 1.11 -8.16 -4.17
CA LEU A 30 -0.11 -8.89 -4.55
C LEU A 30 -0.23 -8.97 -6.08
N ASP A 31 -0.78 -10.08 -6.57
CA ASP A 31 -1.24 -10.21 -7.97
C ASP A 31 -2.64 -9.60 -8.17
N ASP A 32 -3.14 -9.64 -9.40
CA ASP A 32 -4.45 -9.10 -9.78
C ASP A 32 -5.62 -9.85 -9.10
N ALA A 33 -5.39 -11.07 -8.62
CA ALA A 33 -6.34 -11.85 -7.84
C ALA A 33 -6.23 -11.58 -6.33
N GLY A 34 -5.33 -10.69 -5.90
CA GLY A 34 -5.08 -10.36 -4.50
C GLY A 34 -4.32 -11.44 -3.72
N ARG A 35 -3.67 -12.37 -4.41
CA ARG A 35 -2.81 -13.41 -3.84
C ARG A 35 -1.37 -12.90 -3.75
N ASP A 36 -0.61 -13.50 -2.85
CA ASP A 36 0.79 -13.14 -2.65
C ASP A 36 1.62 -13.45 -3.90
N ALA A 37 2.40 -12.47 -4.35
CA ALA A 37 3.22 -12.56 -5.56
C ALA A 37 4.65 -12.10 -5.31
N GLY A 38 5.63 -12.93 -5.69
CA GLY A 38 7.05 -12.61 -5.56
C GLY A 38 7.52 -12.46 -4.10
N ALA A 39 8.71 -11.87 -3.93
CA ALA A 39 9.33 -11.72 -2.61
C ALA A 39 8.82 -10.47 -1.86
N SER A 40 8.60 -10.64 -0.56
CA SER A 40 8.35 -9.52 0.37
C SER A 40 9.57 -8.60 0.46
N PHE A 41 9.34 -7.31 0.73
CA PHE A 41 10.41 -6.32 0.87
C PHE A 41 10.06 -5.26 1.93
N LEU A 42 11.03 -4.43 2.31
CA LEU A 42 10.83 -3.35 3.27
C LEU A 42 10.35 -2.07 2.58
N ALA A 43 9.42 -1.38 3.22
CA ALA A 43 8.97 -0.04 2.84
C ALA A 43 8.90 0.86 4.07
N VAL A 44 9.17 2.15 3.88
CA VAL A 44 8.86 3.18 4.89
C VAL A 44 7.37 3.47 4.83
N ASP A 45 6.74 3.64 5.98
CA ASP A 45 5.34 4.04 6.07
C ASP A 45 5.19 5.54 6.32
N ASN A 46 4.45 6.21 5.43
CA ASN A 46 4.11 7.64 5.54
C ASN A 46 2.59 7.87 5.68
N VAL A 47 1.79 6.81 5.76
CA VAL A 47 0.32 6.87 5.75
C VAL A 47 -0.33 6.13 6.92
N GLN A 48 0.48 5.63 7.86
CA GLN A 48 0.02 4.97 9.10
C GLN A 48 -0.77 3.67 8.84
N SER A 49 -0.22 2.83 7.96
CA SER A 49 -0.74 1.49 7.69
C SER A 49 -0.50 0.50 8.83
N GLY A 50 -1.40 -0.46 8.97
CA GLY A 50 -1.32 -1.57 9.92
C GLY A 50 -1.13 -2.94 9.24
N PRO A 51 -0.77 -3.99 10.01
CA PRO A 51 -0.73 -5.36 9.50
C PRO A 51 -2.08 -5.78 8.90
N GLY A 52 -2.05 -6.37 7.71
CA GLY A 52 -3.23 -6.79 6.96
C GLY A 52 -3.75 -5.78 5.94
N ASP A 53 -3.37 -4.51 6.06
CA ASP A 53 -3.80 -3.46 5.13
C ASP A 53 -3.27 -3.72 3.71
N ARG A 54 -4.12 -3.40 2.73
CA ARG A 54 -3.71 -3.29 1.33
C ARG A 54 -3.19 -1.89 1.11
N VAL A 55 -2.01 -1.79 0.50
CA VAL A 55 -1.29 -0.53 0.36
C VAL A 55 -0.70 -0.39 -1.03
N LEU A 56 -0.58 0.86 -1.48
CA LEU A 56 0.15 1.22 -2.69
C LEU A 56 1.57 1.62 -2.32
N VAL A 57 2.55 0.93 -2.92
CA VAL A 57 3.97 1.13 -2.62
C VAL A 57 4.69 1.72 -3.84
N LEU A 58 5.36 2.84 -3.63
CA LEU A 58 6.30 3.40 -4.61
C LEU A 58 7.66 2.74 -4.44
N THR A 59 8.25 2.23 -5.52
CA THR A 59 9.51 1.44 -5.50
C THR A 59 10.66 2.11 -6.24
N GLU A 60 10.49 3.38 -6.61
CA GLU A 60 11.49 4.19 -7.29
C GLU A 60 11.99 5.30 -6.35
N GLY A 61 13.31 5.44 -6.22
CA GLY A 61 13.88 6.42 -5.29
C GLY A 61 13.62 7.88 -5.67
N GLY A 62 13.33 8.17 -6.95
CA GLY A 62 13.04 9.52 -7.45
C GLY A 62 11.80 10.12 -6.78
N GLY A 63 10.64 9.50 -6.95
CA GLY A 63 9.40 9.97 -6.33
C GLY A 63 9.41 9.85 -4.81
N VAL A 64 10.08 8.83 -4.24
CA VAL A 64 10.24 8.72 -2.77
C VAL A 64 10.94 9.95 -2.18
N ARG A 65 12.02 10.43 -2.82
CA ARG A 65 12.72 11.64 -2.39
C ARG A 65 11.84 12.89 -2.42
N GLN A 66 11.03 13.03 -3.46
CA GLN A 66 10.11 14.16 -3.59
C GLN A 66 9.05 14.17 -2.48
N ILE A 67 8.50 12.99 -2.15
CA ILE A 67 7.47 12.86 -1.11
C ILE A 67 8.05 13.08 0.29
N LEU A 68 9.20 12.49 0.59
CA LEU A 68 9.80 12.58 1.92
C LEU A 68 10.42 13.96 2.22
N ALA A 69 10.87 14.69 1.20
CA ALA A 69 11.52 16.00 1.35
C ALA A 69 12.68 16.04 2.37
N LEU A 70 13.38 14.91 2.55
CA LEU A 70 14.51 14.72 3.48
C LEU A 70 15.89 15.06 2.86
N GLY A 71 15.91 15.73 1.71
CA GLY A 71 17.12 16.10 0.96
C GLY A 71 17.53 15.07 -0.11
N ASP A 72 18.69 15.29 -0.74
CA ASP A 72 19.12 14.54 -1.94
C ASP A 72 19.66 13.14 -1.63
N GLN A 73 20.21 12.93 -0.43
CA GLN A 73 20.89 11.69 -0.03
C GLN A 73 19.98 10.81 0.84
N VAL A 74 18.84 10.42 0.28
CA VAL A 74 17.87 9.54 0.95
C VAL A 74 18.01 8.13 0.38
N PRO A 75 18.61 7.17 1.13
CA PRO A 75 18.75 5.78 0.70
C PRO A 75 17.46 4.98 0.93
N ILE A 76 16.30 5.58 0.63
CA ILE A 76 14.97 4.98 0.74
C ILE A 76 14.44 4.80 -0.68
N ARG A 77 14.19 3.55 -1.05
CA ARG A 77 13.66 3.19 -2.37
C ARG A 77 12.16 2.90 -2.35
N SER A 78 11.66 2.46 -1.19
CA SER A 78 10.31 1.93 -1.04
C SER A 78 9.53 2.75 -0.02
N LEU A 79 8.40 3.30 -0.43
CA LEU A 79 7.54 4.13 0.40
C LEU A 79 6.08 3.72 0.21
N ILE A 80 5.37 3.51 1.32
CA ILE A 80 3.92 3.36 1.30
C ILE A 80 3.32 4.75 1.10
N VAL A 81 2.59 4.91 -0.01
CA VAL A 81 2.02 6.22 -0.41
C VAL A 81 0.51 6.30 -0.20
N GLY A 82 -0.15 5.19 0.11
CA GLY A 82 -1.58 5.17 0.41
C GLY A 82 -2.08 3.79 0.85
N VAL A 83 -3.13 3.79 1.66
CA VAL A 83 -3.95 2.60 1.96
C VAL A 83 -5.02 2.48 0.87
N VAL A 84 -5.31 1.25 0.45
CA VAL A 84 -6.20 0.94 -0.68
C VAL A 84 -7.53 0.43 -0.14
N ASP A 85 -8.59 1.20 -0.33
CA ASP A 85 -9.95 0.81 0.09
C ASP A 85 -10.54 -0.28 -0.81
N ALA A 86 -10.41 -0.11 -2.12
CA ALA A 86 -10.95 -1.03 -3.12
C ALA A 86 -10.04 -1.12 -4.35
N VAL A 87 -10.11 -2.26 -5.03
CA VAL A 87 -9.48 -2.48 -6.33
C VAL A 87 -10.58 -2.99 -7.26
N ASP A 88 -10.97 -2.14 -8.20
CA ASP A 88 -11.96 -2.49 -9.22
C ASP A 88 -11.23 -2.84 -10.51
N GLY A 89 -11.50 -4.04 -11.03
CA GLY A 89 -10.92 -4.52 -12.27
C GLY A 89 -11.86 -5.49 -12.97
N VAL A 90 -11.79 -5.54 -14.29
CA VAL A 90 -12.40 -6.63 -15.06
C VAL A 90 -11.46 -7.82 -14.94
N ALA A 91 -11.97 -8.95 -14.45
CA ALA A 91 -11.17 -10.17 -14.35
C ALA A 91 -10.49 -10.47 -15.70
N ALA A 92 -9.16 -10.53 -15.71
CA ALA A 92 -8.43 -10.99 -16.87
C ALA A 92 -8.87 -12.42 -17.16
N THR A 93 -9.54 -12.65 -18.29
CA THR A 93 -9.74 -13.99 -18.84
C THR A 93 -8.37 -14.64 -18.97
N GLY A 94 -8.17 -15.69 -18.19
CA GLY A 94 -6.86 -16.31 -17.95
C GLY A 94 -6.12 -16.63 -19.25
N VAL A 95 -4.83 -16.29 -19.25
CA VAL A 95 -3.84 -17.06 -19.98
C VAL A 95 -3.19 -17.93 -18.91
N ASP A 96 -3.40 -19.24 -19.02
CA ASP A 96 -2.95 -20.24 -18.07
C ASP A 96 -1.42 -20.27 -17.99
N ASP A 97 -0.85 -19.73 -16.91
CA ASP A 97 0.51 -20.08 -16.48
C ASP A 97 0.43 -20.84 -15.15
N ALA A 98 0.67 -22.14 -15.26
CA ALA A 98 0.59 -23.12 -14.18
C ALA A 98 1.63 -22.83 -13.08
N GLY A 99 1.18 -22.79 -11.81
CA GLY A 99 2.09 -22.62 -10.67
C GLY A 99 1.45 -22.54 -9.30
N GLY A 100 0.77 -23.61 -8.86
CA GLY A 100 0.87 -24.15 -7.49
C GLY A 100 0.45 -23.32 -6.26
N ALA A 101 -0.68 -23.74 -5.69
CA ALA A 101 -1.06 -23.79 -4.27
C ALA A 101 -1.29 -22.47 -3.50
N ALA A 102 -2.57 -22.12 -3.36
CA ALA A 102 -3.06 -21.31 -2.24
C ALA A 102 -4.13 -22.13 -1.49
N ASP A 103 -3.83 -22.47 -0.25
CA ASP A 103 -4.80 -22.95 0.73
C ASP A 103 -5.35 -21.75 1.52
N SER A 104 -6.68 -21.75 1.68
CA SER A 104 -7.56 -20.99 2.56
C SER A 104 -7.36 -19.45 2.67
N ALA A 105 -8.25 -18.67 2.08
CA ALA A 105 -9.51 -18.19 2.67
C ALA A 105 -9.37 -16.86 3.42
N ALA A 106 -9.79 -15.77 2.78
CA ALA A 106 -10.29 -14.59 3.47
C ALA A 106 -11.53 -14.10 2.71
N ALA A 107 -12.69 -14.43 3.28
CA ALA A 107 -14.01 -14.07 2.79
C ALA A 107 -14.18 -12.54 2.75
N ALA A 108 -14.47 -12.01 1.56
CA ALA A 108 -14.97 -10.64 1.43
C ALA A 108 -16.44 -10.61 1.89
N LYS A 109 -16.69 -9.94 3.02
CA LYS A 109 -18.05 -9.66 3.52
C LYS A 109 -18.76 -8.76 2.51
N SER A 110 -19.90 -9.22 1.98
CA SER A 110 -20.73 -8.40 1.09
C SER A 110 -21.44 -7.30 1.89
N VAL A 111 -21.32 -6.05 1.48
CA VAL A 111 -22.19 -4.97 1.94
C VAL A 111 -22.65 -4.16 0.74
N ARG A 112 -23.95 -3.89 0.72
CA ARG A 112 -24.72 -3.27 -0.36
C ARG A 112 -24.41 -1.77 -0.45
N ALA A 113 -24.34 -1.28 -1.69
CA ALA A 113 -24.35 0.14 -1.97
C ALA A 113 -25.79 0.64 -1.93
N ASP A 114 -26.11 1.49 -0.95
CA ASP A 114 -27.23 2.42 -1.05
C ASP A 114 -26.65 3.83 -1.12
N GLU A 115 -27.27 4.62 -2.01
CA GLU A 115 -26.86 5.90 -2.57
C GLU A 115 -26.29 6.94 -1.58
N LEU A 116 -25.18 7.57 -1.98
CA LEU A 116 -24.77 8.89 -1.49
C LEU A 116 -25.57 9.95 -2.24
N PRO A 117 -26.37 10.81 -1.57
CA PRO A 117 -26.96 11.97 -2.22
C PRO A 117 -25.89 13.02 -2.49
N ALA A 118 -25.97 13.57 -3.70
CA ALA A 118 -25.13 14.64 -4.19
C ALA A 118 -25.71 15.99 -3.76
N ASP A 119 -25.13 16.63 -2.73
CA ASP A 119 -25.02 18.09 -2.57
C ASP A 119 -24.67 18.51 -1.12
N ALA A 120 -23.44 18.96 -0.90
CA ALA A 120 -23.12 19.81 0.25
C ALA A 120 -21.94 20.75 -0.07
N SER A 121 -22.15 21.65 -1.03
CA SER A 121 -21.32 22.83 -1.22
C SER A 121 -22.23 24.06 -1.20
N ALA A 122 -22.49 24.61 -0.01
CA ALA A 122 -22.70 26.04 0.24
C ALA A 122 -23.02 26.27 1.73
N ALA A 123 -22.00 26.51 2.54
CA ALA A 123 -22.16 27.26 3.78
C ALA A 123 -21.04 28.30 3.83
N GLY A 124 -21.36 29.52 3.39
CA GLY A 124 -20.55 30.70 3.64
C GLY A 124 -20.81 31.28 5.03
N ARG A 125 -19.81 32.01 5.55
CA ARG A 125 -19.82 33.25 6.35
C ARG A 125 -18.47 33.34 7.09
N GLY A 126 -17.77 34.46 7.14
CA GLY A 126 -18.05 35.79 6.58
C GLY A 126 -16.95 36.79 6.96
N GLU A 127 -17.06 37.98 6.38
CA GLU A 127 -17.01 39.27 7.07
C GLU A 127 -18.26 40.05 6.64
#